data_AF-A0A0M0F2H5-F1
#
_entry.id   AF-A0A0M0F2H5-F1
#
_cell.length_a   1.000
_cell.length_b   1.000
_cell.length_c   1.000
_cell.angle_alpha   90.00
_cell.angle_beta   90.00
_cell.angle_gamma   90.00
#
_symmetry.space_group_name_H-M   'P 1'
#
loop_
_entity.id
_entity.type
_entity.pdbx_description
1 polymer ?
#
loop_
_entity_poly.entity_id
_entity_poly.type
_entity_poly.pdbx_seq_one_letter_code
_entity_poly.pdbx_strand_id
1 'polypeptide(L)'
;MVLALAVVLAFVAELLRRDGRPRLVESLIGTVSGIVVATSCAGWIATGRTDAGESLVVTCAVALAVASAVSALPLGGWTNAALTLGLAVAAGGAVGYVMPDLDLLSGVWSGVVAGLLVASLHALFDQLPELRGRLGAFSATALPVAVGGTLIFVVGRVIVG
;
A
#
# COMPACT_ATOMS: atom_id res chain seq x y z
N MET A 1 -18.01 2.25 -4.93
CA MET A 1 -19.30 2.23 -4.21
C MET A 1 -19.23 1.46 -2.90
N VAL A 2 -18.62 0.27 -2.86
CA VAL A 2 -18.51 -0.55 -1.63
C VAL A 2 -17.86 0.21 -0.46
N LEU A 3 -16.75 0.92 -0.70
CA LEU A 3 -16.07 1.70 0.35
C LEU A 3 -16.98 2.79 0.93
N ALA A 4 -17.63 3.58 0.07
CA ALA A 4 -18.55 4.63 0.50
C ALA A 4 -19.71 4.07 1.33
N LEU A 5 -20.33 2.97 0.87
CA LEU A 5 -21.42 2.32 1.59
C LEU A 5 -20.95 1.77 2.95
N ALA A 6 -19.77 1.14 3.00
CA ALA A 6 -19.20 0.62 4.24
C ALA A 6 -18.93 1.73 5.26
N VAL A 7 -18.44 2.90 4.81
CA VAL A 7 -18.26 4.07 5.68
C VAL A 7 -19.60 4.58 6.21
N VAL A 8 -20.62 4.70 5.35
CA VAL A 8 -21.97 5.08 5.78
C VAL A 8 -22.52 4.09 6.82
N LEU A 9 -22.34 2.78 6.59
CA LEU A 9 -22.75 1.75 7.53
C LEU A 9 -22.00 1.83 8.87
N ALA A 10 -20.71 2.20 8.87
CA ALA A 10 -19.97 2.43 10.10
C ALA A 10 -20.57 3.58 10.91
N PHE A 11 -20.93 4.69 10.26
CA PHE A 11 -21.65 5.80 10.92
C PHE A 11 -23.03 5.37 11.42
N VAL A 12 -23.80 4.62 10.63
CA VAL A 12 -25.12 4.12 11.04
C VAL A 12 -25.01 3.20 12.26
N ALA A 13 -24.02 2.30 12.29
CA ALA A 13 -23.77 1.42 13.43
C ALA A 13 -23.50 2.22 14.71
N GLU A 14 -22.72 3.30 14.60
CA GLU A 14 -22.40 4.15 15.74
C GLU A 14 -23.60 5.04 16.18
N LEU A 15 -24.48 5.44 15.26
CA LEU A 15 -25.73 6.15 15.59
C LEU A 15 -26.74 5.25 16.33
N LEU A 16 -26.71 3.95 16.08
CA LEU A 16 -27.57 2.97 16.74
C LEU A 16 -27.06 2.55 18.12
N ARG A 17 -25.78 2.81 18.44
CA ARG A 17 -25.22 2.53 19.77
C ARG A 17 -25.91 3.37 20.83
N ARG A 18 -26.30 2.69 21.91
CA ARG A 18 -26.95 3.30 23.09
C ARG A 18 -26.03 3.43 24.30
N ASP A 19 -24.81 2.93 24.19
CA ASP A 19 -23.76 3.14 25.19
C ASP A 19 -23.46 4.63 25.23
N GLY A 20 -23.31 5.24 26.41
CA GLY A 20 -23.24 6.70 26.65
C GLY A 20 -22.07 7.48 26.02
N ARG A 21 -21.66 7.12 24.80
CA ARG A 21 -20.62 7.69 23.93
C ARG A 21 -19.18 7.73 24.48
N PRO A 22 -18.73 6.83 25.37
CA PRO A 22 -17.30 6.74 25.59
C PRO A 22 -16.65 6.23 24.29
N ARG A 23 -15.63 6.96 23.81
CA ARG A 23 -14.74 6.53 22.71
C ARG A 23 -15.43 6.36 21.34
N LEU A 24 -16.50 7.12 21.08
CA LEU A 24 -17.21 7.11 19.79
C LEU A 24 -16.27 7.33 18.59
N VAL A 25 -15.39 8.31 18.74
CA VAL A 25 -14.40 8.69 17.71
C VAL A 25 -13.39 7.57 17.50
N GLU A 26 -12.91 6.93 18.57
CA GLU A 26 -11.96 5.81 18.49
C GLU A 26 -12.59 4.60 17.78
N SER A 27 -13.84 4.27 18.13
CA SER A 27 -14.60 3.18 17.50
C SER A 27 -14.79 3.44 16.00
N LEU A 28 -15.20 4.65 15.63
CA LEU A 28 -15.37 5.02 14.23
C LEU A 28 -14.05 5.06 13.46
N ILE A 29 -13.00 5.68 13.99
CA ILE A 29 -11.70 5.73 13.33
C ILE A 29 -11.14 4.31 13.15
N GLY A 30 -11.25 3.45 14.16
CA GLY A 30 -10.85 2.05 14.05
C GLY A 30 -11.62 1.29 12.96
N THR A 31 -12.94 1.45 12.93
CA THR A 31 -13.80 0.79 11.93
C THR A 31 -13.51 1.28 10.51
N VAL A 32 -13.42 2.60 10.32
CA VAL A 32 -13.14 3.20 9.01
C VAL A 32 -11.73 2.83 8.54
N SER A 33 -10.74 2.85 9.42
CA SER A 33 -9.37 2.41 9.09
C SER A 33 -9.36 0.94 8.65
N GLY A 34 -10.09 0.07 9.35
CA GLY A 34 -10.25 -1.33 8.98
C GLY A 34 -10.90 -1.51 7.60
N ILE A 35 -11.94 -0.74 7.28
CA ILE A 35 -12.60 -0.75 5.97
C ILE A 35 -11.61 -0.34 4.87
N VAL A 36 -10.84 0.74 5.09
CA VAL A 36 -9.85 1.23 4.12
C VAL A 36 -8.76 0.18 3.88
N VAL A 37 -8.26 -0.47 4.94
CA VAL A 37 -7.26 -1.54 4.81
C VAL A 37 -7.83 -2.75 4.05
N ALA A 38 -9.03 -3.21 4.43
CA ALA A 38 -9.65 -4.38 3.79
C ALA A 38 -9.95 -4.15 2.30
N THR A 39 -10.46 -2.97 1.96
CA THR A 39 -10.70 -2.58 0.56
C THR A 39 -9.39 -2.39 -0.20
N SER A 40 -8.34 -1.90 0.46
CA SER A 40 -7.01 -1.81 -0.14
C SER A 40 -6.46 -3.17 -0.52
N CYS A 41 -6.56 -4.14 0.38
CA CYS A 41 -6.19 -5.53 0.13
C CYS A 41 -7.00 -6.18 -1.00
N ALA A 42 -8.29 -5.87 -1.11
CA ALA A 42 -9.14 -6.37 -2.21
C ALA A 42 -8.63 -5.92 -3.60
N GLY A 43 -7.89 -4.82 -3.68
CA GLY A 43 -7.24 -4.35 -4.91
C GLY A 43 -6.24 -5.36 -5.49
N TRP A 44 -5.54 -6.13 -4.65
CA TRP A 44 -4.65 -7.21 -5.12
C TRP A 44 -5.42 -8.32 -5.83
N ILE A 45 -6.55 -8.73 -5.26
CA ILE A 45 -7.42 -9.75 -5.84
C ILE A 45 -8.00 -9.26 -7.16
N ALA A 46 -8.41 -7.99 -7.23
CA ALA A 46 -8.92 -7.40 -8.45
C ALA A 46 -7.85 -7.32 -9.55
N THR A 47 -6.61 -6.96 -9.17
CA THR A 47 -5.46 -6.91 -10.10
C THR A 47 -5.12 -8.29 -10.65
N GLY A 48 -5.11 -9.34 -9.81
CA GLY A 48 -4.83 -10.71 -10.26
C GLY A 48 -5.83 -11.27 -11.28
N ARG A 49 -6.97 -10.58 -11.51
CA ARG A 49 -8.00 -11.00 -12.48
C ARG A 49 -7.91 -10.30 -13.83
N THR A 50 -6.94 -9.41 -14.03
CA THR A 50 -6.67 -8.79 -15.35
C THR A 50 -5.76 -9.69 -16.20
N ASP A 51 -5.74 -9.48 -17.52
CA ASP A 51 -5.01 -10.36 -18.46
C ASP A 51 -3.51 -10.48 -18.16
N ALA A 52 -2.86 -9.39 -17.71
CA ALA A 52 -1.46 -9.38 -17.25
C ALA A 52 -1.32 -9.39 -15.71
N GLY A 53 -2.36 -9.85 -14.99
CA GLY A 53 -2.53 -9.65 -13.56
C GLY A 53 -1.45 -10.30 -12.70
N GLU A 54 -1.09 -11.56 -12.98
CA GLU A 54 -0.07 -12.29 -12.21
C GLU A 54 1.30 -11.60 -12.32
N SER A 55 1.74 -11.32 -13.56
CA SER A 55 3.00 -10.65 -13.84
C SER A 55 3.07 -9.27 -13.18
N LEU A 56 1.97 -8.52 -13.17
CA LEU A 56 1.88 -7.19 -12.54
C LEU A 56 1.97 -7.27 -11.00
N VAL A 57 1.30 -8.26 -10.40
CA VAL A 57 1.35 -8.50 -8.95
C VAL A 57 2.76 -8.88 -8.52
N VAL A 58 3.43 -9.79 -9.24
CA VAL A 58 4.81 -10.21 -8.95
C VAL A 58 5.78 -9.03 -9.10
N THR A 59 5.68 -8.27 -10.19
CA THR A 59 6.53 -7.11 -10.44
C THR A 59 6.43 -6.09 -9.31
N CYS A 60 5.21 -5.77 -8.88
CA CYS A 60 5.04 -4.82 -7.79
C CYS A 60 5.45 -5.39 -6.43
N ALA A 61 5.23 -6.69 -6.17
CA ALA A 61 5.70 -7.34 -4.96
C ALA A 61 7.23 -7.27 -4.84
N VAL A 62 7.96 -7.49 -5.94
CA VAL A 62 9.43 -7.33 -5.98
C VAL A 62 9.83 -5.88 -5.75
N ALA A 63 9.17 -4.93 -6.41
CA ALA A 63 9.46 -3.50 -6.20
C ALA A 63 9.22 -3.05 -4.76
N LEU A 64 8.12 -3.48 -4.13
CA LEU A 64 7.82 -3.21 -2.72
C LEU A 64 8.84 -3.85 -1.79
N ALA A 65 9.27 -5.08 -2.06
CA ALA A 65 10.27 -5.77 -1.27
C ALA A 65 11.62 -5.04 -1.31
N VAL A 66 12.07 -4.65 -2.50
CA VAL A 66 13.32 -3.88 -2.68
C VAL A 66 13.21 -2.52 -2.00
N ALA A 67 12.11 -1.78 -2.22
CA ALA A 67 11.88 -0.49 -1.58
C ALA A 67 11.93 -0.60 -0.06
N SER A 68 11.25 -1.60 0.51
CA SER A 68 11.18 -1.82 1.96
C SER A 68 12.55 -2.20 2.56
N ALA A 69 13.33 -3.03 1.85
CA ALA A 69 14.67 -3.40 2.28
C ALA A 69 15.63 -2.21 2.27
N VAL A 70 15.59 -1.38 1.22
CA VAL A 70 16.43 -0.19 1.09
C VAL A 70 16.05 0.85 2.14
N SER A 71 14.75 1.05 2.35
CA SER A 71 14.25 2.02 3.33
C SER A 71 14.66 1.70 4.76
N ALA A 72 14.97 0.44 5.08
CA ALA A 72 15.46 0.04 6.39
C ALA A 72 16.94 0.38 6.64
N LEU A 73 17.68 0.85 5.62
CA LEU A 73 19.07 1.23 5.77
C LEU A 73 19.20 2.55 6.57
N PRO A 74 20.18 2.66 7.48
CA PRO A 74 20.40 3.86 8.31
C PRO A 74 21.08 4.98 7.50
N LEU A 75 20.38 5.50 6.49
CA LEU A 75 20.85 6.59 5.63
C LEU A 75 20.11 7.89 5.95
N GLY A 76 20.72 9.04 5.63
CA GLY A 76 20.07 10.34 5.83
C GLY A 76 18.76 10.47 5.05
N GLY A 77 17.76 11.17 5.61
CA GLY A 77 16.37 11.09 5.15
C GLY A 77 16.15 11.28 3.64
N TRP A 78 16.73 12.33 3.04
CA TRP A 78 16.53 12.60 1.60
C TRP A 78 17.28 11.62 0.69
N THR A 79 18.48 11.17 1.10
CA THR A 79 19.24 10.18 0.33
C THR A 79 18.62 8.80 0.43
N ASN A 80 18.09 8.41 1.59
CA ASN A 80 17.35 7.17 1.75
C ASN A 80 16.11 7.17 0.85
N ALA A 81 15.30 8.23 0.88
CA ALA A 81 14.10 8.33 0.04
C ALA A 81 14.42 8.27 -1.47
N ALA A 82 15.46 8.96 -1.93
CA ALA A 82 15.89 8.92 -3.32
C ALA A 82 16.39 7.53 -3.74
N LEU A 83 17.12 6.83 -2.87
CA LEU A 83 17.60 5.47 -3.13
C LEU A 83 16.45 4.45 -3.11
N THR A 84 15.54 4.54 -2.15
CA THR A 84 14.34 3.70 -2.08
C THR A 84 13.53 3.82 -3.36
N LEU A 85 13.27 5.05 -3.81
CA LEU A 85 12.56 5.30 -5.06
C LEU A 85 13.34 4.74 -6.27
N GLY A 86 14.63 5.11 -6.40
CA GLY A 86 15.45 4.72 -7.54
C GLY A 86 15.59 3.21 -7.69
N LEU A 87 15.84 2.50 -6.58
CA LEU A 87 15.97 1.05 -6.59
C LEU A 87 14.63 0.33 -6.78
N ALA A 88 13.52 0.89 -6.28
CA ALA A 88 12.19 0.35 -6.55
C ALA A 88 11.82 0.47 -8.04
N VAL A 89 12.11 1.61 -8.66
CA VAL A 89 11.91 1.83 -10.11
C VAL A 89 12.79 0.90 -10.93
N ALA A 90 14.07 0.77 -10.58
CA ALA A 90 14.97 -0.14 -11.26
C ALA A 90 14.52 -1.60 -11.14
N ALA A 91 14.08 -2.03 -9.95
CA ALA A 91 13.56 -3.38 -9.73
C ALA A 91 12.26 -3.64 -10.51
N GLY A 92 11.30 -2.72 -10.44
CA GLY A 92 10.03 -2.83 -11.18
C GLY A 92 10.24 -2.84 -12.70
N GLY A 93 11.13 -1.99 -13.20
CA GLY A 93 11.51 -1.97 -14.62
C GLY A 93 12.24 -3.24 -15.06
N ALA A 94 13.18 -3.74 -14.25
CA ALA A 94 13.93 -4.96 -14.55
C ALA A 94 13.02 -6.20 -14.60
N VAL A 95 12.11 -6.35 -13.62
CA VAL A 95 11.16 -7.47 -13.62
C VAL A 95 10.14 -7.31 -14.75
N GLY A 96 9.63 -6.10 -14.97
CA GLY A 96 8.73 -5.82 -16.10
C GLY A 96 9.37 -6.11 -17.47
N TYR A 97 10.68 -5.92 -17.63
CA TYR A 97 11.40 -6.28 -18.86
C TYR A 97 11.54 -7.79 -19.08
N VAL A 98 11.66 -8.56 -18.00
CA VAL A 98 11.83 -10.02 -18.06
C VAL A 98 10.50 -10.74 -18.27
N MET A 99 9.39 -10.14 -17.82
CA MET A 99 8.05 -10.72 -17.95
C MET A 99 7.50 -10.52 -19.36
N PRO A 100 7.12 -11.59 -20.08
CA PRO A 100 6.68 -11.50 -21.47
C PRO A 100 5.32 -10.82 -21.66
N ASP A 101 4.48 -10.82 -20.63
CA ASP A 101 3.11 -10.28 -20.66
C ASP A 101 3.03 -8.84 -20.11
N LEU A 102 4.17 -8.20 -19.84
CA LEU A 102 4.25 -6.86 -19.24
C LEU A 102 5.09 -5.91 -20.08
N ASP A 103 4.54 -4.73 -20.35
CA ASP A 103 5.32 -3.64 -20.91
C ASP A 103 6.29 -3.08 -19.86
N LEU A 104 7.51 -2.74 -20.31
CA LEU A 104 8.53 -2.07 -19.49
C LEU A 104 7.97 -0.83 -18.79
N LEU A 105 7.08 -0.08 -19.46
CA LEU A 105 6.45 1.11 -18.92
C LEU A 105 5.59 0.80 -17.68
N SER A 106 4.81 -0.28 -17.72
CA SER A 106 4.00 -0.74 -16.59
C SER A 106 4.87 -1.19 -15.42
N GLY A 107 6.00 -1.86 -15.70
CA GLY A 107 7.00 -2.22 -14.70
C GLY A 107 7.61 -0.99 -14.02
N VAL A 108 8.03 0.00 -14.79
CA VAL A 108 8.56 1.28 -14.27
C VAL A 108 7.53 1.99 -13.39
N TRP A 109 6.28 2.11 -13.83
CA TRP A 109 5.22 2.75 -13.04
C TRP A 109 4.93 2.01 -11.74
N SER A 110 4.91 0.68 -11.76
CA SER A 110 4.74 -0.11 -10.54
C SER A 110 5.87 0.15 -9.53
N GLY A 111 7.10 0.32 -10.02
CA GLY A 111 8.26 0.67 -9.21
C GLY A 111 8.21 2.09 -8.65
N VAL A 112 7.75 3.07 -9.44
CA VAL A 112 7.53 4.45 -8.98
C VAL A 112 6.52 4.47 -7.84
N VAL A 113 5.37 3.81 -8.04
CA VAL A 113 4.29 3.75 -7.05
C VAL A 113 4.75 3.05 -5.77
N ALA A 114 5.40 1.90 -5.89
CA ALA A 114 5.94 1.15 -4.75
C ALA A 114 6.99 1.97 -3.97
N GLY A 115 7.94 2.58 -4.68
CA GLY A 115 9.00 3.39 -4.08
C GLY A 115 8.47 4.62 -3.38
N LEU A 116 7.53 5.36 -4.00
CA LEU A 116 6.92 6.54 -3.40
C LEU A 116 6.12 6.20 -2.15
N LEU A 117 5.34 5.12 -2.20
CA LEU A 117 4.55 4.63 -1.07
C LEU A 117 5.46 4.25 0.10
N VAL A 118 6.51 3.45 -0.13
CA VAL A 118 7.43 3.04 0.95
C VAL A 118 8.21 4.23 1.51
N ALA A 119 8.73 5.11 0.67
CA ALA A 119 9.46 6.30 1.12
C ALA A 119 8.57 7.22 1.97
N SER A 120 7.31 7.40 1.57
CA SER A 120 6.34 8.22 2.32
C SER A 120 5.99 7.58 3.66
N LEU A 121 5.75 6.26 3.67
CA LEU A 121 5.46 5.53 4.91
C LEU A 121 6.65 5.54 5.88
N HIS A 122 7.87 5.40 5.37
CA HIS A 122 9.07 5.51 6.19
C HIS A 122 9.22 6.89 6.81
N ALA A 123 9.05 7.96 6.02
CA ALA A 123 9.09 9.33 6.53
C ALA A 123 7.97 9.63 7.56
N LEU A 124 6.80 8.98 7.42
CA LEU A 124 5.71 9.08 8.38
C LEU A 124 6.02 8.31 9.68
N PHE A 125 6.55 7.09 9.56
CA PHE A 125 6.87 6.24 10.71
C PHE A 125 8.06 6.78 11.52
N ASP A 126 9.02 7.45 10.88
CA ASP A 126 10.11 8.14 11.57
C ASP A 126 9.61 9.21 12.56
N GLN A 127 8.41 9.76 12.33
CA GLN A 127 7.79 10.77 13.21
C GLN A 127 6.99 10.14 14.37
N LEU A 128 6.79 8.83 14.36
CA LEU A 128 5.92 8.11 15.30
C LEU A 128 6.74 7.17 16.20
N PRO A 129 7.39 7.70 17.26
CA PRO A 129 8.19 6.89 18.19
C PRO A 129 7.38 5.81 18.93
N GLU A 130 6.05 5.92 18.95
CA GLU A 130 5.11 4.97 19.55
C GLU A 130 5.02 3.63 18.78
N LEU A 131 5.46 3.58 17.51
CA LEU A 131 5.49 2.36 16.69
C LEU A 131 6.65 1.40 17.04
N ARG A 132 7.49 1.74 18.03
CA ARG A 132 8.64 0.90 18.46
C ARG A 132 8.25 -0.42 19.14
N GLY A 133 6.97 -0.63 19.45
CA GLY A 133 6.48 -1.89 20.00
C GLY A 133 6.43 -3.02 18.96
N ARG A 134 6.51 -4.29 19.41
CA ARG A 134 6.44 -5.48 18.52
C ARG A 134 5.22 -5.49 17.60
N LEU A 135 4.05 -5.07 18.10
CA LEU A 135 2.83 -5.00 17.29
C LEU A 135 2.87 -3.85 16.27
N GLY A 136 3.46 -2.71 16.63
CA GLY A 136 3.66 -1.57 15.72
C GLY A 136 4.59 -1.92 14.55
N ALA A 137 5.64 -2.71 14.81
CA ALA A 137 6.52 -3.23 13.77
C ALA A 137 5.80 -4.17 12.78
N PHE A 138 4.92 -5.05 13.26
CA PHE A 138 4.10 -5.91 12.39
C PHE A 138 3.13 -5.09 11.52
N SER A 139 2.48 -4.07 12.10
CA SER A 139 1.61 -3.19 11.32
C SER A 139 2.40 -2.38 10.29
N ALA A 140 3.59 -1.89 10.64
CA ALA A 140 4.44 -1.11 9.75
C ALA A 140 4.92 -1.90 8.54
N THR A 141 5.18 -3.21 8.68
CA THR A 141 5.59 -4.07 7.55
C THR A 141 4.42 -4.52 6.70
N ALA A 142 3.24 -4.72 7.28
CA ALA A 142 2.04 -5.12 6.54
C ALA A 142 1.39 -3.95 5.78
N LEU A 143 1.53 -2.71 6.27
CA LEU A 143 0.86 -1.55 5.70
C LEU A 143 1.24 -1.27 4.23
N PRO A 144 2.52 -1.29 3.83
CA PRO A 144 2.88 -1.05 2.43
C PRO A 144 2.23 -2.05 1.48
N VAL A 145 2.20 -3.33 1.89
CA VAL A 145 1.58 -4.40 1.13
C VAL A 145 0.07 -4.20 1.05
N ALA A 146 -0.60 -3.92 2.17
CA ALA A 146 -2.05 -3.72 2.19
C ALA A 146 -2.50 -2.55 1.31
N VAL A 147 -1.84 -1.40 1.43
CA VAL A 147 -2.18 -0.17 0.68
C VAL A 147 -1.79 -0.28 -0.80
N GLY A 148 -0.69 -0.98 -1.10
CA GLY A 148 -0.22 -1.19 -2.47
C GLY A 148 -1.29 -1.78 -3.40
N GLY A 149 -2.15 -2.66 -2.89
CA GLY A 149 -3.16 -3.36 -3.69
C GLY A 149 -4.11 -2.45 -4.45
N THR A 150 -4.58 -1.35 -3.85
CA THR A 150 -5.43 -0.38 -4.55
C THR A 150 -4.65 0.43 -5.58
N LEU A 151 -3.43 0.86 -5.23
CA LEU A 151 -2.61 1.67 -6.15
C LEU A 151 -2.23 0.86 -7.39
N ILE A 152 -1.90 -0.42 -7.23
CA ILE A 152 -1.53 -1.30 -8.34
C ILE A 152 -2.75 -1.62 -9.19
N PHE A 153 -3.92 -1.83 -8.59
CA PHE A 153 -5.14 -1.98 -9.35
C PHE A 153 -5.41 -0.76 -10.23
N VAL A 154 -5.17 0.45 -9.73
CA VAL A 154 -5.27 1.68 -10.52
C VAL A 154 -4.22 1.70 -11.63
N VAL A 155 -2.97 1.32 -11.36
CA VAL A 155 -1.92 1.20 -12.39
C VAL A 155 -2.33 0.21 -13.49
N GLY A 156 -2.79 -0.99 -13.12
CA GLY A 156 -3.27 -1.99 -14.07
C GLY A 156 -4.43 -1.47 -14.90
N ARG A 157 -5.46 -0.88 -14.27
CA ARG A 157 -6.64 -0.37 -14.99
C ARG A 157 -6.38 0.84 -15.88
N VAL A 158 -5.45 1.73 -15.51
CA VAL A 158 -5.21 2.97 -16.26
C VAL A 158 -4.18 2.78 -17.36
N ILE A 159 -3.18 1.91 -17.14
CA ILE A 159 -2.04 1.75 -18.04
C ILE A 159 -2.16 0.49 -18.90
N VAL A 160 -2.67 -0.62 -18.36
CA VAL A 160 -2.83 -1.89 -19.08
C VAL A 160 -4.23 -2.02 -19.71
N GLY A 161 -5.27 -1.48 -19.05
CA GLY A 161 -6.67 -1.44 -19.53
C GLY A 161 -7.62 -2.34 -18.75
#